data_AF-A0A935S2Z4-F1
#
_entry.id   AF-A0A935S2Z4-F1
#
_cell.length_a   1.000
_cell.length_b   1.000
_cell.length_c   1.000
_cell.angle_alpha   90.00
_cell.angle_beta   90.00
_cell.angle_gamma   90.00
#
_symmetry.space_group_name_H-M   'P 1'
#
loop_
_entity.id
_entity.type
_entity.pdbx_description
1 polymer ?
#
loop_
_entity_poly.entity_id
_entity_poly.type
_entity_poly.pdbx_seq_one_letter_code
_entity_poly.pdbx_strand_id
1 'polypeptide(L)'
;MAGSGTWILANDQQIAGFGTHTYTLVVNVTLNLTDNIGNNTYNSCSAQTPIAGQGLYNKARVYVNDILKDQDDACGDIPNVTMVKNFVGVTPNANGSYNVTYMILVNNNGGASGRYNLKDTPLFDNDVTILSGNYTGQANGAMNTSGSTTLATNTNIGVGATHIYTVTLRCHLILMQGHRTEMR
;
A
#
# COMPACT_ATOMS: atom_id res chain seq x y z
N MET A 1 3.08 13.55 22.80
CA MET A 1 1.91 14.34 23.23
C MET A 1 0.68 13.64 22.67
N ALA A 2 -0.28 13.27 23.50
CA ALA A 2 -1.54 12.64 23.10
C ALA A 2 -2.69 13.34 23.83
N GLY A 3 -3.79 13.62 23.13
CA GLY A 3 -4.96 14.29 23.66
C GLY A 3 -5.71 15.07 22.58
N SER A 4 -7.04 15.11 22.67
CA SER A 4 -7.88 15.95 21.82
C SER A 4 -7.82 17.41 22.26
N GLY A 5 -7.57 18.34 21.33
CA GLY A 5 -7.58 19.78 21.57
C GLY A 5 -6.36 20.50 21.01
N THR A 6 -6.38 21.83 21.05
CA THR A 6 -5.23 22.66 20.64
C THR A 6 -4.06 22.43 21.59
N TRP A 7 -2.89 22.10 21.05
CA TRP A 7 -1.66 22.00 21.83
C TRP A 7 -1.06 23.39 22.02
N ILE A 8 -0.89 23.81 23.27
CA ILE A 8 -0.15 25.03 23.62
C ILE A 8 1.33 24.70 23.53
N LEU A 9 2.00 25.22 22.50
CA LEU A 9 3.43 25.01 22.29
C LEU A 9 4.29 26.01 23.09
N ALA A 10 3.70 27.16 23.45
CA ALA A 10 4.31 28.20 24.27
C ALA A 10 3.22 29.00 24.98
N ASN A 11 3.49 29.47 26.19
CA ASN A 11 2.60 30.34 26.97
C ASN A 11 3.44 31.46 27.59
N ASP A 12 2.99 32.72 27.45
CA ASP A 12 3.69 33.92 27.93
C ASP A 12 5.19 33.97 27.56
N GLN A 13 5.51 33.39 26.40
CA GLN A 13 6.89 33.21 26.00
C GLN A 13 7.44 34.52 25.42
N GLN A 14 8.37 35.14 26.14
CA GLN A 14 9.07 36.33 25.67
C GLN A 14 9.96 35.98 24.47
N ILE A 15 9.84 36.75 23.40
CA ILE A 15 10.73 36.72 22.25
C ILE A 15 11.46 38.07 22.15
N ALA A 16 12.78 38.04 21.98
CA ALA A 16 13.56 39.26 21.79
C ALA A 16 13.25 39.90 20.43
N GLY A 17 13.51 41.20 20.28
CA GLY A 17 13.42 41.86 18.98
C GLY A 17 14.29 41.14 17.94
N PHE A 18 13.72 40.86 16.76
CA PHE A 18 14.34 40.07 15.69
C PHE A 18 14.68 38.61 16.06
N GLY A 19 14.20 38.11 17.20
CA GLY A 19 14.33 36.71 17.58
C GLY A 19 13.38 35.80 16.81
N THR A 20 13.76 34.53 16.69
CA THR A 20 12.93 33.47 16.11
C THR A 20 12.87 32.31 17.09
N HIS A 21 11.66 31.86 17.42
CA HIS A 21 11.45 30.59 18.12
C HIS A 21 10.95 29.55 17.13
N THR A 22 11.52 28.35 17.18
CA THR A 22 11.12 27.22 16.33
C THR A 22 10.59 26.10 17.21
N TYR A 23 9.39 25.64 16.92
CA TYR A 23 8.75 24.52 17.61
C TYR A 23 8.56 23.38 16.61
N THR A 24 9.19 22.23 16.88
CA THR A 24 9.05 21.04 16.04
C THR A 24 8.08 20.07 16.69
N LEU A 25 7.06 19.69 15.94
CA LEU A 25 6.05 18.73 16.36
C LEU A 25 6.18 17.44 15.55
N VAL A 26 6.32 16.32 16.25
CA VAL A 26 6.36 14.99 15.64
C VAL A 26 5.13 14.21 16.07
N VAL A 27 4.31 13.81 15.09
CA VAL A 27 3.10 13.00 15.29
C VAL A 27 3.23 11.74 14.47
N ASN A 28 2.99 10.59 15.11
CA ASN A 28 2.92 9.31 14.43
C ASN A 28 1.48 9.04 14.02
N VAL A 29 1.27 8.74 12.74
CA VAL A 29 -0.05 8.46 12.17
C VAL A 29 -0.02 7.12 11.44
N THR A 30 -1.17 6.47 11.37
CA THR A 30 -1.37 5.27 10.55
C THR A 30 -2.63 5.48 9.73
N LEU A 31 -2.53 5.28 8.43
CA LEU A 31 -3.67 5.30 7.53
C LEU A 31 -4.16 3.88 7.32
N ASN A 32 -5.40 3.63 7.71
CA ASN A 32 -6.11 2.40 7.43
C ASN A 32 -7.46 2.76 6.82
N LEU A 33 -7.73 2.24 5.61
CA LEU A 33 -8.98 2.48 4.88
C LEU A 33 -9.83 1.20 4.78
N THR A 34 -9.47 0.14 5.52
CA THR A 34 -10.12 -1.18 5.43
C THR A 34 -10.56 -1.74 6.78
N ASP A 35 -10.37 -1.02 7.89
CA ASP A 35 -10.82 -1.45 9.22
C ASP A 35 -12.29 -1.11 9.54
N ASN A 36 -12.97 -0.37 8.64
CA ASN A 36 -14.35 0.10 8.84
C ASN A 36 -14.49 1.09 9.99
N ILE A 37 -13.43 1.81 10.35
CA ILE A 37 -13.45 2.93 11.29
C ILE A 37 -13.47 4.25 10.50
N GLY A 38 -14.30 5.20 10.93
CA GLY A 38 -14.49 6.46 10.20
C GLY A 38 -15.30 6.23 8.91
N ASN A 39 -14.89 6.83 7.80
CA ASN A 39 -15.59 6.74 6.51
C ASN A 39 -14.80 5.98 5.43
N ASN A 40 -13.63 5.39 5.77
CA ASN A 40 -12.73 4.68 4.85
C ASN A 40 -12.38 5.45 3.56
N THR A 41 -12.51 6.78 3.56
CA THR A 41 -12.30 7.62 2.39
C THR A 41 -11.21 8.64 2.71
N TYR A 42 -10.14 8.63 1.91
CA TYR A 42 -9.05 9.58 2.07
C TYR A 42 -9.29 10.83 1.21
N ASN A 43 -9.56 11.96 1.86
CA ASN A 43 -9.65 13.26 1.20
C ASN A 43 -8.24 13.86 1.12
N SER A 44 -7.62 13.88 -0.05
CA SER A 44 -6.27 14.43 -0.21
C SER A 44 -6.22 15.94 0.01
N CYS A 45 -5.03 16.46 0.29
CA CYS A 45 -4.80 17.90 0.37
C CYS A 45 -5.13 18.60 -0.96
N SER A 46 -5.75 19.77 -0.89
CA SER A 46 -5.93 20.61 -2.08
C SER A 46 -4.60 21.26 -2.49
N ALA A 47 -4.41 21.51 -3.78
CA ALA A 47 -3.16 22.08 -4.31
C ALA A 47 -2.98 23.59 -4.01
N GLN A 48 -4.01 24.29 -3.54
CA GLN A 48 -4.00 25.75 -3.39
C GLN A 48 -4.15 26.18 -1.93
N THR A 49 -5.23 25.73 -1.29
CA THR A 49 -5.55 26.13 0.09
C THR A 49 -5.98 24.89 0.87
N PRO A 50 -5.18 24.45 1.86
CA PRO A 50 -5.56 23.35 2.73
C PRO A 50 -6.94 23.55 3.35
N ILE A 51 -7.77 22.51 3.36
CA ILE A 51 -9.10 22.54 3.99
C ILE A 51 -9.11 21.57 5.16
N ALA A 52 -9.70 21.99 6.28
CA ALA A 52 -9.88 21.11 7.43
C ALA A 52 -10.62 19.83 7.04
N GLY A 53 -10.07 18.68 7.46
CA GLY A 53 -10.58 17.35 7.08
C GLY A 53 -9.93 16.74 5.84
N GLN A 54 -8.95 17.42 5.22
CA GLN A 54 -8.07 16.85 4.22
C GLN A 54 -6.77 16.32 4.84
N GLY A 55 -6.21 15.28 4.24
CA GLY A 55 -4.88 14.72 4.49
C GLY A 55 -4.45 14.78 5.96
N LEU A 56 -3.25 15.31 6.19
CA LEU A 56 -2.72 15.66 7.50
C LEU A 56 -2.84 17.17 7.75
N TYR A 57 -4.02 17.76 7.47
CA TYR A 57 -4.28 19.18 7.74
C TYR A 57 -3.92 19.54 9.19
N ASN A 58 -3.07 20.54 9.35
CA ASN A 58 -2.70 21.11 10.63
C ASN A 58 -2.68 22.64 10.54
N LYS A 59 -3.07 23.31 11.63
CA LYS A 59 -3.13 24.77 11.70
C LYS A 59 -2.47 25.29 12.97
N ALA A 60 -1.58 26.25 12.81
CA ALA A 60 -0.94 26.96 13.90
C ALA A 60 -1.57 28.34 14.10
N ARG A 61 -1.53 28.86 15.33
CA ARG A 61 -2.02 30.19 15.69
C ARG A 61 -1.07 30.83 16.68
N VAL A 62 -0.82 32.12 16.54
CA VAL A 62 -0.06 32.91 17.50
C VAL A 62 -0.94 34.01 18.08
N TYR A 63 -0.86 34.17 19.39
CA TYR A 63 -1.63 35.15 20.14
C TYR A 63 -0.67 36.11 20.86
N VAL A 64 -1.09 37.37 20.98
CA VAL A 64 -0.41 38.37 21.82
C VAL A 64 -1.47 39.00 22.70
N ASN A 65 -1.30 38.89 24.02
CA ASN A 65 -2.29 39.31 25.02
C ASN A 65 -3.68 38.71 24.71
N ASP A 66 -3.70 37.39 24.46
CA ASP A 66 -4.91 36.62 24.12
C ASP A 66 -5.66 37.04 22.85
N ILE A 67 -5.08 37.92 22.03
CA ILE A 67 -5.63 38.33 20.74
C ILE A 67 -4.90 37.59 19.63
N LEU A 68 -5.64 36.92 18.75
CA LEU A 68 -5.10 36.25 17.56
C LEU A 68 -4.36 37.29 16.71
N LYS A 69 -3.07 37.06 16.47
CA LYS A 69 -2.25 37.92 15.61
C LYS A 69 -2.02 37.32 14.25
N ASP A 70 -1.79 36.02 14.20
CA ASP A 70 -1.57 35.32 12.95
C ASP A 70 -1.98 33.85 13.05
N GLN A 71 -2.26 33.26 11.92
CA GLN A 71 -2.49 31.83 11.77
C GLN A 71 -2.07 31.38 10.39
N ASP A 72 -1.58 30.16 10.33
CA ASP A 72 -1.23 29.53 9.06
C ASP A 72 -1.59 28.05 9.12
N ASP A 73 -1.92 27.49 7.96
CA ASP A 73 -2.21 26.07 7.83
C ASP A 73 -1.39 25.40 6.74
N ALA A 74 -1.21 24.11 6.94
CA ALA A 74 -0.49 23.26 6.03
C ALA A 74 -1.19 21.90 5.99
N CYS A 75 -1.07 21.23 4.86
CA CYS A 75 -1.56 19.87 4.69
C CYS A 75 -0.49 19.07 3.98
N GLY A 76 -0.26 17.86 4.48
CA GLY A 76 0.57 16.86 3.83
C GLY A 76 -0.23 15.60 3.59
N ASP A 77 0.03 14.94 2.46
CA ASP A 77 -0.57 13.65 2.17
C ASP A 77 0.36 12.49 2.52
N ILE A 78 -0.21 11.30 2.67
CA ILE A 78 0.53 10.05 2.87
C ILE A 78 0.09 9.01 1.84
N PRO A 79 1.00 8.11 1.42
CA PRO A 79 0.65 7.02 0.53
C PRO A 79 -0.17 5.96 1.27
N ASN A 80 -1.02 5.23 0.54
CA ASN A 80 -1.66 4.02 1.02
C ASN A 80 -1.60 2.94 -0.06
N VAL A 81 -0.57 2.11 0.01
CA VAL A 81 -0.35 1.05 -0.98
C VAL A 81 -1.02 -0.24 -0.52
N THR A 82 -1.93 -0.74 -1.33
CA THR A 82 -2.71 -1.97 -1.10
C THR A 82 -2.51 -2.94 -2.24
N MET A 83 -2.79 -4.23 -2.02
CA MET A 83 -2.63 -5.26 -3.03
C MET A 83 -3.76 -6.27 -2.98
N VAL A 84 -4.21 -6.70 -4.16
CA VAL A 84 -5.13 -7.83 -4.33
C VAL A 84 -4.54 -8.79 -5.37
N LYS A 85 -4.65 -10.09 -5.11
CA LYS A 85 -4.32 -11.14 -6.08
C LYS A 85 -5.58 -11.91 -6.45
N ASN A 86 -5.95 -11.86 -7.72
CA ASN A 86 -7.13 -12.52 -8.26
C ASN A 86 -6.73 -13.76 -9.06
N PHE A 87 -7.46 -14.85 -8.88
CA PHE A 87 -7.43 -15.97 -9.81
C PHE A 87 -8.17 -15.59 -11.08
N VAL A 88 -7.51 -15.73 -12.23
CA VAL A 88 -8.09 -15.37 -13.54
C VAL A 88 -8.65 -16.61 -14.22
N GLY A 89 -7.91 -17.71 -14.19
CA GLY A 89 -8.37 -18.95 -14.81
C GLY A 89 -7.28 -20.00 -15.01
N VAL A 90 -7.72 -21.14 -15.53
CA VAL A 90 -6.87 -22.26 -15.92
C VAL A 90 -7.19 -22.63 -17.35
N THR A 91 -6.17 -22.76 -18.19
CA THR A 91 -6.31 -23.20 -19.58
C THR A 91 -5.54 -24.51 -19.79
N PRO A 92 -6.19 -25.60 -20.23
CA PRO A 92 -5.50 -26.84 -20.56
C PRO A 92 -4.68 -26.69 -21.85
N ASN A 93 -3.55 -27.38 -21.91
CA ASN A 93 -2.70 -27.48 -23.09
C ASN A 93 -2.79 -28.89 -23.68
N ALA A 94 -2.52 -29.02 -24.98
CA ALA A 94 -2.61 -30.30 -25.69
C ALA A 94 -1.70 -31.42 -25.14
N ASN A 95 -0.64 -31.06 -24.41
CA ASN A 95 0.31 -32.00 -23.82
C ASN A 95 -0.07 -32.46 -22.39
N GLY A 96 -1.27 -32.14 -21.91
CA GLY A 96 -1.73 -32.49 -20.56
C GLY A 96 -1.28 -31.54 -19.44
N SER A 97 -0.57 -30.46 -19.76
CA SER A 97 -0.29 -29.38 -18.80
C SER A 97 -1.44 -28.38 -18.72
N TYR A 98 -1.40 -27.55 -17.69
CA TYR A 98 -2.32 -26.44 -17.48
C TYR A 98 -1.54 -25.14 -17.35
N ASN A 99 -2.02 -24.06 -17.95
CA ASN A 99 -1.57 -22.72 -17.64
C ASN A 99 -2.54 -22.10 -16.63
N VAL A 100 -2.03 -21.73 -15.46
CA VAL A 100 -2.79 -21.09 -14.38
C VAL A 100 -2.41 -19.61 -14.36
N THR A 101 -3.40 -18.73 -14.47
CA THR A 101 -3.17 -17.28 -14.53
C THR A 101 -3.74 -16.59 -13.30
N TYR A 102 -2.93 -15.72 -12.70
CA TYR A 102 -3.31 -14.81 -11.64
C TYR A 102 -3.05 -13.36 -12.07
N MET A 103 -3.87 -12.45 -11.58
CA MET A 103 -3.68 -11.01 -11.75
C MET A 103 -3.48 -10.36 -10.39
N ILE A 104 -2.32 -9.75 -10.18
CA ILE A 104 -1.99 -8.99 -8.98
C ILE A 104 -2.15 -7.51 -9.30
N LEU A 105 -2.97 -6.81 -8.52
CA LEU A 105 -3.17 -5.37 -8.61
C LEU A 105 -2.58 -4.72 -7.37
N VAL A 106 -1.61 -3.84 -7.56
CA VAL A 106 -1.07 -2.98 -6.51
C VAL A 106 -1.62 -1.58 -6.73
N ASN A 107 -2.35 -1.05 -5.77
CA ASN A 107 -3.03 0.24 -5.87
C ASN A 107 -2.53 1.21 -4.80
N ASN A 108 -2.40 2.50 -5.15
CA ASN A 108 -2.15 3.57 -4.20
C ASN A 108 -3.35 4.53 -4.14
N ASN A 109 -4.20 4.36 -3.11
CA ASN A 109 -5.35 5.24 -2.86
C ASN A 109 -5.08 6.29 -1.77
N GLY A 110 -3.82 6.51 -1.40
CA GLY A 110 -3.42 7.68 -0.61
C GLY A 110 -3.26 8.93 -1.47
N GLY A 111 -3.02 10.08 -0.83
CA GLY A 111 -2.83 11.36 -1.52
C GLY A 111 -1.38 11.67 -1.92
N ALA A 112 -0.42 10.81 -1.58
CA ALA A 112 0.98 10.97 -1.94
C ALA A 112 1.53 9.74 -2.69
N SER A 113 2.62 9.91 -3.45
CA SER A 113 3.31 8.80 -4.09
C SER A 113 3.89 7.83 -3.06
N GLY A 114 3.74 6.53 -3.30
CA GLY A 114 4.28 5.47 -2.46
C GLY A 114 5.40 4.70 -3.15
N ARG A 115 6.04 3.79 -2.40
CA ARG A 115 6.94 2.79 -2.96
C ARG A 115 6.60 1.42 -2.40
N TYR A 116 6.79 0.38 -3.20
CA TYR A 116 6.53 -1.00 -2.77
C TYR A 116 7.56 -2.00 -3.30
N ASN A 117 7.63 -3.12 -2.59
CA ASN A 117 8.22 -4.36 -3.06
C ASN A 117 7.08 -5.34 -3.29
N LEU A 118 7.18 -6.17 -4.32
CA LEU A 118 6.21 -7.23 -4.57
C LEU A 118 6.94 -8.56 -4.70
N LYS A 119 6.49 -9.54 -3.92
CA LYS A 119 6.95 -10.93 -4.00
C LYS A 119 5.76 -11.84 -4.20
N ASP A 120 5.96 -12.92 -4.94
CA ASP A 120 4.98 -13.98 -5.11
C ASP A 120 5.63 -15.35 -4.92
N THR A 121 4.94 -16.23 -4.20
CA THR A 121 5.42 -17.56 -3.84
C THR A 121 4.33 -18.57 -4.16
N PRO A 122 4.43 -19.31 -5.28
CA PRO A 122 3.48 -20.37 -5.60
C PRO A 122 3.55 -21.48 -4.54
N LEU A 123 2.40 -21.78 -3.93
CA LEU A 123 2.23 -22.85 -2.94
C LEU A 123 1.05 -23.72 -3.37
N PHE A 124 1.20 -24.36 -4.53
CA PHE A 124 0.16 -25.27 -5.03
C PHE A 124 0.11 -26.54 -4.18
N ASP A 125 -1.00 -27.25 -4.33
CA ASP A 125 -1.17 -28.59 -3.76
C ASP A 125 0.01 -29.50 -4.13
N ASN A 126 0.38 -30.44 -3.27
CA ASN A 126 1.52 -31.33 -3.47
C ASN A 126 1.29 -32.31 -4.64
N ASP A 127 0.05 -32.50 -5.08
CA ASP A 127 -0.28 -33.22 -6.30
C ASP A 127 -0.11 -32.37 -7.56
N VAL A 128 0.41 -31.13 -7.47
CA VAL A 128 0.66 -30.25 -8.62
C VAL A 128 2.13 -29.87 -8.74
N THR A 129 2.75 -30.24 -9.87
CA THR A 129 4.12 -29.82 -10.18
C THR A 129 4.12 -28.61 -11.10
N ILE A 130 4.81 -27.55 -10.68
CA ILE A 130 5.05 -26.36 -11.50
C ILE A 130 6.26 -26.61 -12.40
N LEU A 131 6.04 -26.56 -13.71
CA LEU A 131 7.05 -26.77 -14.74
C LEU A 131 7.80 -25.48 -15.08
N SER A 132 7.08 -24.36 -15.14
CA SER A 132 7.63 -23.04 -15.43
C SER A 132 6.65 -21.96 -15.00
N GLY A 133 7.13 -20.71 -14.97
CA GLY A 133 6.23 -19.58 -14.90
C GLY A 133 6.88 -18.28 -15.37
N ASN A 134 6.04 -17.30 -15.63
CA ASN A 134 6.44 -15.95 -15.96
C ASN A 134 5.47 -14.95 -15.34
N TYR A 135 5.90 -13.69 -15.29
CA TYR A 135 5.02 -12.57 -14.99
C TYR A 135 5.21 -11.47 -16.03
N THR A 136 4.15 -10.68 -16.24
CA THR A 136 4.11 -9.55 -17.20
C THR A 136 3.31 -8.37 -16.63
N GLY A 137 3.31 -7.23 -17.33
CA GLY A 137 2.56 -6.02 -16.94
C GLY A 137 3.49 -4.88 -16.59
N GLN A 138 3.42 -4.37 -15.35
CA GLN A 138 4.29 -3.30 -14.85
C GLN A 138 5.78 -3.67 -14.92
N ALA A 139 6.10 -4.95 -14.76
CA ALA A 139 7.40 -5.53 -15.06
C ALA A 139 7.21 -6.92 -15.67
N ASN A 140 8.27 -7.47 -16.24
CA ASN A 140 8.23 -8.77 -16.92
C ASN A 140 9.43 -9.61 -16.49
N GLY A 141 9.23 -10.91 -16.31
CA GLY A 141 10.31 -11.82 -15.93
C GLY A 141 9.85 -13.26 -15.77
N ALA A 142 10.81 -14.13 -15.46
CA ALA A 142 10.54 -15.52 -15.11
C ALA A 142 10.10 -15.63 -13.64
N MET A 143 9.24 -16.61 -13.36
CA MET A 143 8.91 -17.04 -12.01
C MET A 143 9.84 -18.17 -11.59
N ASN A 144 10.26 -18.16 -10.34
CA ASN A 144 10.79 -19.35 -9.69
C ASN A 144 9.68 -20.41 -9.60
N THR A 145 10.01 -21.66 -9.90
CA THR A 145 9.06 -22.80 -9.80
C THR A 145 8.96 -23.35 -8.38
N SER A 146 9.90 -22.97 -7.51
CA SER A 146 9.87 -23.22 -6.07
C SER A 146 10.32 -21.97 -5.31
N GLY A 147 9.77 -21.76 -4.11
CA GLY A 147 10.08 -20.59 -3.30
C GLY A 147 9.55 -19.28 -3.87
N SER A 148 10.15 -18.17 -3.45
CA SER A 148 9.65 -16.82 -3.72
C SER A 148 10.31 -16.18 -4.94
N THR A 149 9.54 -15.45 -5.73
CA THR A 149 10.02 -14.58 -6.81
C THR A 149 9.78 -13.12 -6.42
N THR A 150 10.77 -12.25 -6.60
CA THR A 150 10.58 -10.80 -6.48
C THR A 150 10.15 -10.23 -7.83
N LEU A 151 8.93 -9.69 -7.90
CA LEU A 151 8.35 -9.09 -9.10
C LEU A 151 8.63 -7.59 -9.19
N ALA A 152 8.86 -6.95 -8.05
CA ALA A 152 9.13 -5.52 -7.97
C ALA A 152 10.04 -5.21 -6.77
N THR A 153 11.00 -4.32 -6.98
CA THR A 153 11.87 -3.78 -5.91
C THR A 153 11.79 -2.27 -5.93
N ASN A 154 11.47 -1.70 -4.78
CA ASN A 154 11.43 -0.27 -4.51
C ASN A 154 10.70 0.53 -5.61
N THR A 155 9.62 -0.02 -6.15
CA THR A 155 8.92 0.54 -7.30
C THR A 155 8.04 1.69 -6.84
N ASN A 156 8.20 2.86 -7.48
CA ASN A 156 7.37 4.03 -7.21
C ASN A 156 5.97 3.85 -7.79
N ILE A 157 4.94 4.23 -7.04
CA ILE A 157 3.55 4.23 -7.48
C ILE A 157 2.93 5.61 -7.19
N GLY A 158 2.42 6.25 -8.23
CA GLY A 158 1.80 7.57 -8.14
C GLY A 158 0.49 7.56 -7.35
N VAL A 159 -0.04 8.75 -7.08
CA VAL A 159 -1.37 8.93 -6.48
C VAL A 159 -2.44 8.39 -7.41
N GLY A 160 -3.37 7.58 -6.89
CA GLY A 160 -4.46 6.97 -7.66
C GLY A 160 -4.02 5.93 -8.69
N ALA A 161 -2.73 5.60 -8.77
CA ALA A 161 -2.21 4.65 -9.74
C ALA A 161 -2.50 3.21 -9.31
N THR A 162 -2.73 2.35 -10.31
CA THR A 162 -2.78 0.90 -10.16
C THR A 162 -1.74 0.26 -11.08
N HIS A 163 -0.82 -0.50 -10.50
CA HIS A 163 0.12 -1.34 -11.23
C HIS A 163 -0.40 -2.77 -11.29
N ILE A 164 -0.33 -3.38 -12.48
CA ILE A 164 -0.85 -4.73 -12.74
C ILE A 164 0.31 -5.67 -13.05
N TYR A 165 0.28 -6.85 -12.43
CA TYR A 165 1.19 -7.96 -12.72
C TYR A 165 0.37 -9.21 -13.03
N THR A 166 0.53 -9.75 -14.24
CA THR A 166 -0.10 -11.00 -14.65
C THR A 166 0.91 -12.13 -14.50
N VAL A 167 0.66 -13.05 -13.57
CA VAL A 167 1.48 -14.25 -13.33
C VAL A 167 0.86 -15.43 -14.06
N THR A 168 1.63 -16.13 -14.87
CA THR A 168 1.21 -17.41 -15.49
C THR A 168 2.16 -18.52 -15.09
N LEU A 169 1.62 -19.61 -14.55
CA LEU A 169 2.35 -20.81 -14.13
C LEU A 169 1.89 -21.99 -14.99
N ARG A 170 2.83 -22.73 -15.57
CA ARG A 170 2.55 -23.99 -16.27
C ARG A 170 2.73 -25.14 -15.30
N CYS A 171 1.72 -25.98 -15.12
CA CYS A 171 1.77 -27.10 -14.18
C CYS A 171 1.16 -28.40 -14.73
N HIS A 172 1.51 -29.52 -14.10
CA HIS A 172 0.93 -30.85 -14.30
C HIS A 172 0.35 -31.36 -12.97
N LEU A 173 -0.71 -32.16 -13.05
CA LEU A 173 -1.17 -32.97 -11.93
C LEU A 173 -0.34 -34.25 -11.84
N ILE A 174 0.10 -34.60 -10.64
CA ILE A 174 0.63 -35.91 -10.30
C ILE A 174 -0.49 -36.64 -9.58
N LEU A 175 -1.07 -37.63 -10.25
CA LEU A 175 -1.89 -38.61 -9.55
C LEU A 175 -0.95 -39.65 -8.96
N MET A 176 -0.71 -39.62 -7.64
CA MET A 176 -0.04 -40.74 -7.01
C MET A 176 -0.87 -42.01 -7.26
N GLN A 177 -0.26 -43.03 -7.89
CA GLN A 177 -0.89 -44.34 -8.05
C GLN A 177 -0.92 -45.02 -6.68
N GLY A 178 -1.95 -44.76 -5.88
CA GLY A 178 -1.95 -45.14 -4.45
C GLY A 178 -3.30 -45.41 -3.78
N HIS A 179 -4.41 -45.46 -4.50
CA HIS A 179 -5.66 -46.07 -4.00
C HIS A 179 -6.06 -47.25 -4.88
N ARG A 180 -5.20 -48.26 -4.92
CA ARG A 180 -5.70 -49.63 -5.03
C ARG A 180 -6.11 -50.02 -3.62
N THR A 181 -7.38 -49.82 -3.27
CA THR A 181 -7.99 -50.58 -2.20
C THR A 181 -7.80 -52.05 -2.57
N GLU A 182 -6.97 -52.75 -1.81
CA GLU A 182 -6.87 -54.20 -1.89
C GLU A 182 -8.28 -54.77 -1.64
N MET A 183 -8.90 -55.32 -2.68
CA MET A 183 -10.04 -56.20 -2.50
C MET A 183 -9.50 -57.50 -1.91
N ARG A 184 -9.77 -57.71 -0.63
CA ARG A 184 -9.70 -59.01 0.02
C ARG A 184 -11.08 -59.63 0.06
#